data_AF-A0A933WBN6-F1
#
_entry.id   AF-A0A933WBN6-F1
#
_cell.length_a   1.000
_cell.length_b   1.000
_cell.length_c   1.000
_cell.angle_alpha   90.00
_cell.angle_beta   90.00
_cell.angle_gamma   90.00
#
_symmetry.space_group_name_H-M   'P 1'
#
loop_
_entity.id
_entity.type
_entity.pdbx_description
1 polymer ?
#
loop_
_entity_poly.entity_id
_entity_poly.type
_entity_poly.pdbx_seq_one_letter_code
_entity_poly.pdbx_strand_id
1 'polypeptide(L)'
;MIKSDLKAFFSLTGAFLFLFVLAVCCTSTGIAKAEDAAQSPVITGIDVQESDSITEIRIDSNASLSYTIYKPSDPFRVVVELRDVGLGRFKDKMVLDKSGVMEIIPMEVEGAAKTVRLEIALSSPVEVKPLLRGNTLVLSFPKSEPPALEMQDASASADESAKEALKEKPAVAAQEEPKASKPEAAPQAGAKYTGEKISLDFQDADLLHIFRLLADVSGYNIVVHPEVKGKFSMRILNVPWDQALDIILRNYSLSKIVEGNIIRIAPTNVLAREGEDLAKAKEAEIKSGDIETRVYPINYADVDKVKSTIETAKVLTSMGFISTDKRTSSIIIKDVKEKHEEYE
;
A
#
# COMPACT_ATOMS: atom_id res chain seq x y z
N MET A 1 70.38 58.20 15.35
CA MET A 1 70.96 57.11 16.17
C MET A 1 70.38 55.79 15.64
N ILE A 2 71.06 55.13 14.70
CA ILE A 2 71.88 53.89 14.90
C ILE A 2 70.92 52.69 15.11
N LYS A 3 70.76 51.67 14.26
CA LYS A 3 71.66 50.77 13.47
C LYS A 3 70.71 49.82 12.68
N SER A 4 71.00 49.11 11.58
CA SER A 4 72.12 48.96 10.64
C SER A 4 71.68 47.97 9.54
N ASP A 5 72.29 48.10 8.36
CA ASP A 5 72.15 47.34 7.11
C ASP A 5 72.33 45.81 7.18
N LEU A 6 71.72 45.09 6.22
CA LEU A 6 72.40 44.02 5.48
C LEU A 6 71.72 43.65 4.14
N LYS A 7 72.41 43.98 3.03
CA LYS A 7 72.63 43.25 1.74
C LYS A 7 71.49 42.39 1.16
N ALA A 8 71.25 42.27 -0.14
CA ALA A 8 71.75 42.79 -1.41
C ALA A 8 70.97 41.98 -2.47
N PHE A 9 70.55 42.53 -3.61
CA PHE A 9 70.48 41.80 -4.89
C PHE A 9 70.16 42.79 -6.01
N PHE A 10 71.15 43.04 -6.86
CA PHE A 10 71.10 43.92 -8.02
C PHE A 10 71.38 43.06 -9.25
N SER A 11 70.48 43.14 -10.24
CA SER A 11 70.70 43.15 -11.71
C SER A 11 71.60 42.09 -12.37
N LEU A 12 71.12 41.44 -13.43
CA LEU A 12 71.71 41.60 -14.78
C LEU A 12 70.86 40.99 -15.93
N THR A 13 70.46 41.86 -16.87
CA THR A 13 70.45 41.73 -18.37
C THR A 13 69.69 40.58 -19.05
N GLY A 14 68.89 40.74 -20.12
CA GLY A 14 68.65 41.85 -21.06
C GLY A 14 68.89 41.41 -22.53
N ALA A 15 67.98 41.82 -23.43
CA ALA A 15 68.08 41.89 -24.93
C ALA A 15 67.90 40.59 -25.75
N PHE A 16 67.36 40.54 -26.98
CA PHE A 16 66.49 41.38 -27.86
C PHE A 16 66.26 40.56 -29.17
N LEU A 17 65.18 40.82 -29.91
CA LEU A 17 65.02 40.64 -31.38
C LEU A 17 64.90 39.22 -32.02
N PHE A 18 63.75 38.92 -32.65
CA PHE A 18 63.65 38.77 -34.12
C PHE A 18 62.19 38.64 -34.60
N LEU A 19 61.92 39.32 -35.72
CA LEU A 19 60.67 39.46 -36.45
C LEU A 19 60.59 38.40 -37.56
N PHE A 20 59.44 37.75 -37.75
CA PHE A 20 59.10 37.09 -39.02
C PHE A 20 57.59 37.07 -39.28
N VAL A 21 57.21 37.55 -40.47
CA VAL A 21 55.85 37.58 -41.04
C VAL A 21 55.82 36.68 -42.27
N LEU A 22 54.76 35.84 -42.40
CA LEU A 22 54.06 35.33 -43.61
C LEU A 22 53.28 34.06 -43.17
N ALA A 23 51.93 34.06 -43.12
CA ALA A 23 50.96 33.92 -44.22
C ALA A 23 50.26 32.54 -44.22
N VAL A 24 48.93 32.59 -44.00
CA VAL A 24 47.86 31.76 -44.61
C VAL A 24 47.86 30.24 -44.38
N CYS A 25 46.90 29.76 -43.57
CA CYS A 25 45.96 28.70 -43.99
C CYS A 25 44.70 28.69 -43.09
N CYS A 26 43.53 28.64 -43.73
CA CYS A 26 42.23 28.42 -43.10
C CYS A 26 42.19 27.07 -42.37
N THR A 27 41.69 27.05 -41.13
CA THR A 27 40.80 25.97 -40.66
C THR A 27 39.81 26.53 -39.66
N SER A 28 38.53 26.27 -39.92
CA SER A 28 37.40 26.51 -39.03
C SER A 28 37.57 25.67 -37.76
N THR A 29 37.88 26.30 -36.64
CA THR A 29 37.83 25.64 -35.33
C THR A 29 36.64 26.20 -34.57
N GLY A 30 35.74 25.28 -34.24
CA GLY A 30 34.37 25.55 -33.83
C GLY A 30 34.24 26.52 -32.67
N ILE A 31 33.22 27.36 -32.79
CA ILE A 31 32.56 27.99 -31.67
C ILE A 31 31.90 26.85 -30.89
N ALA A 32 32.63 26.30 -29.92
CA ALA A 32 32.07 25.45 -28.88
C ALA A 32 31.05 26.30 -28.12
N LYS A 33 29.79 26.01 -28.40
CA LYS A 33 28.62 26.63 -27.80
C LYS A 33 28.62 26.34 -26.30
N ALA A 34 28.71 27.42 -25.53
CA ALA A 34 28.22 27.62 -24.17
C ALA A 34 28.30 26.42 -23.22
N GLU A 35 29.29 26.50 -22.32
CA GLU A 35 29.31 25.96 -20.97
C GLU A 35 27.93 26.15 -20.32
N ASP A 36 27.22 25.03 -20.16
CA ASP A 36 25.87 24.95 -19.60
C ASP A 36 25.94 25.42 -18.14
N ALA A 37 25.40 26.62 -17.87
CA ALA A 37 25.28 27.13 -16.52
C ALA A 37 24.48 26.11 -15.70
N ALA A 38 25.07 25.59 -14.63
CA ALA A 38 24.46 24.63 -13.72
C ALA A 38 23.22 25.24 -13.02
N GLN A 39 22.11 25.31 -13.74
CA GLN A 39 20.80 25.67 -13.22
C GLN A 39 20.28 24.48 -12.44
N SER A 40 19.72 24.72 -11.25
CA SER A 40 19.07 23.66 -10.46
C SER A 40 17.98 22.99 -11.32
N PRO A 41 17.94 21.65 -11.39
CA PRO A 41 16.93 20.94 -12.15
C PRO A 41 15.51 21.31 -11.69
N VAL A 42 14.62 21.56 -12.65
CA VAL A 42 13.21 21.85 -12.41
C VAL A 42 12.38 21.10 -13.45
N ILE A 43 11.30 20.47 -12.99
CA ILE A 43 10.36 19.79 -13.87
C ILE A 43 9.65 20.82 -14.76
N THR A 44 9.77 20.65 -16.07
CA THR A 44 9.18 21.51 -17.10
C THR A 44 7.97 20.87 -17.77
N GLY A 45 7.91 19.53 -17.82
CA GLY A 45 6.84 18.76 -18.45
C GLY A 45 6.53 17.47 -17.69
N ILE A 46 5.25 17.11 -17.59
CA ILE A 46 4.77 15.79 -17.19
C ILE A 46 3.65 15.44 -18.16
N ASP A 47 3.89 14.44 -19.01
CA ASP A 47 3.00 14.06 -20.09
C ASP A 47 2.85 12.53 -20.13
N VAL A 48 1.66 12.05 -20.50
CA VAL A 48 1.41 10.63 -20.75
C VAL A 48 1.19 10.46 -22.24
N GLN A 49 2.06 9.69 -22.89
CA GLN A 49 1.97 9.34 -24.30
C GLN A 49 1.56 7.90 -24.48
N GLU A 50 0.74 7.67 -25.49
CA GLU A 50 0.24 6.36 -25.86
C GLU A 50 0.81 5.97 -27.22
N SER A 51 1.31 4.74 -27.29
CA SER A 51 1.64 4.04 -28.53
C SER A 51 0.81 2.76 -28.61
N ASP A 52 0.89 2.03 -29.72
CA ASP A 52 -0.03 0.91 -30.02
C ASP A 52 -0.01 -0.20 -28.93
N SER A 53 1.12 -0.42 -28.25
CA SER A 53 1.28 -1.49 -27.24
C SER A 53 1.87 -1.04 -25.90
N ILE A 54 2.29 0.22 -25.78
CA ILE A 54 2.94 0.75 -24.58
C ILE A 54 2.39 2.11 -24.20
N THR A 55 2.37 2.37 -22.90
CA THR A 55 2.15 3.70 -22.34
C THR A 55 3.47 4.22 -21.79
N GLU A 56 3.76 5.48 -22.08
CA GLU A 56 4.96 6.17 -21.63
C GLU A 56 4.59 7.40 -20.79
N ILE A 57 5.07 7.45 -19.55
CA ILE A 57 5.01 8.65 -18.72
C ILE A 57 6.34 9.38 -18.90
N ARG A 58 6.26 10.59 -19.43
CA ARG A 58 7.41 11.43 -19.75
C ARG A 58 7.51 12.57 -18.74
N ILE A 59 8.64 12.65 -18.05
CA ILE A 59 8.96 13.72 -17.09
C ILE A 59 10.16 14.50 -17.65
N ASP A 60 9.90 15.72 -18.11
CA ASP A 60 10.90 16.61 -18.70
C ASP A 60 11.47 17.57 -17.66
N SER A 61 12.77 17.85 -17.74
CA SER A 61 13.49 18.79 -16.89
C SER A 61 14.39 19.72 -17.71
N ASN A 62 14.68 20.91 -17.18
CA ASN A 62 15.66 21.83 -17.78
C ASN A 62 17.12 21.35 -17.63
N ALA A 63 17.39 20.45 -16.67
CA ALA A 63 18.71 19.90 -16.38
C ALA A 63 18.64 18.37 -16.13
N SER A 64 19.78 17.69 -16.07
CA SER A 64 19.84 16.24 -15.86
C SER A 64 19.19 15.82 -14.53
N LEU A 65 18.53 14.65 -14.52
CA LEU A 65 17.72 14.16 -13.40
C LEU A 65 18.44 13.02 -12.66
N SER A 66 18.46 13.09 -11.33
CA SER A 66 18.76 11.95 -10.46
C SER A 66 17.47 11.38 -9.91
N TYR A 67 17.20 10.09 -10.15
CA TYR A 67 15.92 9.48 -9.80
C TYR A 67 16.07 8.16 -9.04
N THR A 68 15.06 7.83 -8.25
CA THR A 68 14.85 6.51 -7.65
C THR A 68 13.40 6.13 -7.86
N ILE A 69 13.15 4.90 -8.28
CA ILE A 69 11.80 4.40 -8.52
C ILE A 69 11.59 3.16 -7.69
N TYR A 70 10.49 3.11 -6.97
CA TYR A 70 10.10 1.95 -6.19
C TYR A 70 8.59 1.79 -6.21
N LYS A 71 8.15 0.56 -5.96
CA LYS A 71 6.75 0.25 -5.73
C LYS A 71 6.54 0.16 -4.22
N PRO A 72 5.63 0.96 -3.63
CA PRO A 72 5.20 0.76 -2.26
C PRO A 72 4.45 -0.57 -2.13
N SER A 73 3.95 -0.90 -0.94
CA SER A 73 3.16 -2.12 -0.72
C SER A 73 1.90 -2.22 -1.61
N ASP A 74 1.45 -1.09 -2.17
CA ASP A 74 0.37 -1.03 -3.16
C ASP A 74 0.91 -1.28 -4.58
N PRO A 75 0.53 -2.40 -5.24
CA PRO A 75 1.04 -2.78 -6.55
C PRO A 75 0.50 -1.91 -7.71
N PHE A 76 -0.54 -1.10 -7.46
CA PHE A 76 -1.09 -0.14 -8.42
C PHE A 76 -0.44 1.23 -8.31
N ARG A 77 0.50 1.40 -7.38
CA ARG A 77 1.24 2.66 -7.21
C ARG A 77 2.70 2.48 -7.60
N VAL A 78 3.22 3.50 -8.26
CA VAL A 78 4.64 3.67 -8.55
C VAL A 78 5.05 5.02 -7.98
N VAL A 79 6.13 5.02 -7.21
CA VAL A 79 6.69 6.26 -6.66
C VAL A 79 8.00 6.57 -7.36
N VAL A 80 8.11 7.79 -7.85
CA VAL A 80 9.33 8.35 -8.46
C VAL A 80 9.84 9.45 -7.54
N GLU A 81 11.02 9.27 -6.99
CA GLU A 81 11.71 10.31 -6.24
C GLU A 81 12.82 10.93 -7.09
N LEU A 82 12.76 12.25 -7.25
CA LEU A 82 13.71 13.06 -8.00
C LEU A 82 14.49 13.93 -7.03
N ARG A 83 15.80 13.70 -6.93
CA ARG A 83 16.67 14.39 -5.97
C ARG A 83 17.20 15.69 -6.53
N ASP A 84 17.30 16.71 -5.68
CA ASP A 84 17.78 18.05 -6.00
C ASP A 84 17.01 18.73 -7.15
N VAL A 85 15.73 18.38 -7.29
CA VAL A 85 14.86 18.82 -8.39
C VAL A 85 13.72 19.66 -7.83
N GLY A 86 13.36 20.74 -8.53
CA GLY A 86 12.19 21.57 -8.22
C GLY A 86 10.93 21.10 -8.94
N LEU A 87 9.79 21.17 -8.25
CA LEU A 87 8.48 20.78 -8.78
C LEU A 87 7.96 21.65 -9.94
N GLY A 88 8.51 22.86 -10.08
CA GLY A 88 8.10 23.82 -11.12
C GLY A 88 6.63 24.24 -10.95
N ARG A 89 5.86 24.12 -12.04
CA ARG A 89 4.43 24.47 -12.07
C ARG A 89 3.49 23.34 -11.63
N PHE A 90 3.99 22.13 -11.43
CA PHE A 90 3.16 20.93 -11.23
C PHE A 90 2.86 20.71 -9.75
N LYS A 91 2.04 21.58 -9.15
CA LYS A 91 1.70 21.49 -7.71
C LYS A 91 0.40 20.75 -7.44
N ASP A 92 -0.44 20.64 -8.46
CA ASP A 92 -1.78 20.06 -8.35
C ASP A 92 -1.80 18.61 -8.82
N LYS A 93 -2.71 17.83 -8.23
CA LYS A 93 -3.02 16.47 -8.67
C LYS A 93 -3.51 16.48 -10.12
N MET A 94 -2.94 15.60 -10.94
CA MET A 94 -3.34 15.39 -12.33
C MET A 94 -4.17 14.12 -12.43
N VAL A 95 -5.45 14.24 -12.76
CA VAL A 95 -6.32 13.09 -13.07
C VAL A 95 -6.20 12.81 -14.55
N LEU A 96 -5.73 11.61 -14.87
CA LEU A 96 -5.30 11.19 -16.19
C LEU A 96 -5.99 9.84 -16.44
N ASP A 97 -7.31 9.81 -16.65
CA ASP A 97 -8.08 8.58 -16.93
C ASP A 97 -7.78 8.04 -18.34
N LYS A 98 -6.50 7.86 -18.65
CA LYS A 98 -5.99 7.50 -19.98
C LYS A 98 -4.83 6.53 -19.86
N SER A 99 -4.83 5.54 -20.74
CA SER A 99 -3.67 4.69 -21.03
C SER A 99 -3.14 3.94 -19.80
N GLY A 100 -4.03 3.62 -18.84
CA GLY A 100 -3.69 2.86 -17.64
C GLY A 100 -2.89 3.63 -16.58
N VAL A 101 -2.69 4.93 -16.76
CA VAL A 101 -2.46 5.86 -15.64
C VAL A 101 -3.84 6.28 -15.14
N MET A 102 -4.00 6.54 -13.85
CA MET A 102 -5.23 7.09 -13.26
C MET A 102 -4.98 8.50 -12.73
N GLU A 103 -3.90 8.66 -11.97
CA GLU A 103 -3.53 9.92 -11.36
C GLU A 103 -2.02 10.03 -11.18
N ILE A 104 -1.52 11.26 -11.27
CA ILE A 104 -0.17 11.63 -10.86
C ILE A 104 -0.29 12.72 -9.79
N ILE A 105 0.22 12.43 -8.60
CA ILE A 105 0.22 13.34 -7.45
C ILE A 105 1.66 13.82 -7.23
N PRO A 106 1.99 15.04 -7.68
CA PRO A 106 3.26 15.66 -7.40
C PRO A 106 3.32 16.22 -5.97
N MET A 107 4.40 15.95 -5.25
CA MET A 107 4.66 16.53 -3.93
C MET A 107 6.14 16.87 -3.74
N GLU A 108 6.40 17.86 -2.90
CA GLU A 108 7.74 18.23 -2.49
C GLU A 108 7.98 17.69 -1.07
N VAL A 109 9.02 16.90 -0.89
CA VAL A 109 9.36 16.30 0.40
C VAL A 109 10.37 17.20 1.09
N GLU A 110 10.01 17.72 2.26
CA GLU A 110 10.92 18.52 3.09
C GLU A 110 12.03 17.64 3.67
N GLY A 111 13.28 18.06 3.48
CA GLY A 111 14.47 17.34 3.93
C GLY A 111 15.73 18.18 3.71
N ALA A 112 16.91 17.56 3.86
CA ALA A 112 18.19 18.25 3.68
C ALA A 112 18.43 18.72 2.24
N ALA A 113 17.77 18.09 1.26
CA ALA A 113 17.85 18.38 -0.17
C ALA A 113 16.44 18.43 -0.76
N LYS A 114 16.24 19.33 -1.74
CA LYS A 114 14.94 19.53 -2.41
C LYS A 114 14.59 18.26 -3.20
N THR A 115 13.63 17.48 -2.70
CA THR A 115 13.24 16.21 -3.32
C THR A 115 11.81 16.28 -3.79
N VAL A 116 11.58 15.98 -5.06
CA VAL A 116 10.24 15.83 -5.61
C VAL A 116 9.86 14.36 -5.56
N ARG A 117 8.69 14.06 -5.01
CA ARG A 117 8.07 12.75 -5.10
C ARG A 117 6.86 12.84 -6.01
N LEU A 118 6.81 11.96 -7.01
CA LEU A 118 5.63 11.77 -7.86
C LEU A 118 5.01 10.43 -7.51
N GLU A 119 3.80 10.44 -6.96
CA GLU A 119 3.01 9.23 -6.76
C GLU A 119 2.10 9.02 -7.96
N ILE A 120 2.32 7.92 -8.68
CA ILE A 120 1.61 7.58 -9.91
C ILE A 120 0.71 6.39 -9.59
N ALA A 121 -0.60 6.57 -9.72
CA ALA A 121 -1.53 5.45 -9.64
C ALA A 121 -1.83 4.91 -11.05
N LEU A 122 -1.80 3.60 -11.17
CA LEU A 122 -1.98 2.84 -12.40
C LEU A 122 -3.27 2.01 -12.32
N SER A 123 -3.88 1.72 -13.47
CA SER A 123 -5.09 0.90 -13.55
C SER A 123 -4.83 -0.60 -13.39
N SER A 124 -3.59 -1.05 -13.54
CA SER A 124 -3.17 -2.44 -13.40
C SER A 124 -1.80 -2.54 -12.70
N PRO A 125 -1.48 -3.68 -12.09
CA PRO A 125 -0.19 -3.88 -11.41
C PRO A 125 0.87 -4.25 -12.44
N VAL A 126 1.50 -3.25 -13.05
CA VAL A 126 2.44 -3.44 -14.15
C VAL A 126 3.85 -3.01 -13.77
N GLU A 127 4.86 -3.73 -14.25
CA GLU A 127 6.27 -3.31 -14.14
C GLU A 127 6.58 -2.13 -15.06
N VAL A 128 7.03 -1.03 -14.46
CA VAL A 128 7.50 0.15 -15.17
C VAL A 128 9.00 0.03 -15.44
N LYS A 129 9.41 0.27 -16.68
CA LYS A 129 10.82 0.29 -17.07
C LYS A 129 11.27 1.74 -17.21
N PRO A 130 12.18 2.24 -16.35
CA PRO A 130 12.68 3.58 -16.48
C PRO A 130 13.78 3.69 -17.54
N LEU A 131 13.73 4.76 -18.31
CA LEU A 131 14.75 5.12 -19.29
C LEU A 131 15.00 6.63 -19.24
N LEU A 132 16.22 7.02 -18.86
CA LEU A 132 16.64 8.42 -18.93
C LEU A 132 17.22 8.73 -20.33
N ARG A 133 16.63 9.69 -21.04
CA ARG A 133 17.13 10.19 -22.33
C ARG A 133 17.39 11.70 -22.23
N GLY A 134 18.65 12.09 -22.13
CA GLY A 134 19.03 13.49 -21.89
C GLY A 134 18.48 13.97 -20.55
N ASN A 135 17.55 14.93 -20.59
CA ASN A 135 16.95 15.56 -19.42
C ASN A 135 15.50 15.07 -19.19
N THR A 136 15.13 13.98 -19.86
CA THR A 136 13.78 13.42 -19.83
C THR A 136 13.82 12.02 -19.21
N LEU A 137 13.10 11.81 -18.12
CA LEU A 137 12.84 10.48 -17.56
C LEU A 137 11.57 9.91 -18.21
N VAL A 138 11.70 8.75 -18.85
CA VAL A 138 10.58 8.03 -19.46
C VAL A 138 10.31 6.77 -18.66
N LEU A 139 9.06 6.57 -18.24
CA LEU A 139 8.59 5.34 -17.60
C LEU A 139 7.71 4.62 -18.61
N SER A 140 8.18 3.51 -19.15
CA SER A 140 7.41 2.72 -20.13
C SER A 140 6.82 1.48 -19.48
N PHE A 141 5.58 1.16 -19.85
CA PHE A 141 4.90 -0.05 -19.44
C PHE A 141 3.91 -0.52 -20.51
N PRO A 142 3.63 -1.82 -20.61
CA PRO A 142 2.65 -2.33 -21.56
C PRO A 142 1.29 -1.69 -21.30
N LYS A 143 0.64 -1.25 -22.37
CA LYS A 143 -0.71 -0.71 -22.29
C LYS A 143 -1.63 -1.83 -21.79
N SER A 144 -2.30 -1.57 -20.67
CA SER A 144 -3.21 -2.52 -20.05
C SER A 144 -4.44 -2.72 -20.94
N GLU A 145 -4.44 -3.79 -21.73
CA GLU A 145 -5.67 -4.35 -22.28
C GLU A 145 -6.41 -5.08 -21.14
N PRO A 146 -7.76 -5.03 -21.05
CA PRO A 146 -8.50 -5.86 -20.11
C PRO A 146 -8.02 -7.31 -20.27
N PRO A 147 -7.78 -8.06 -19.18
CA PRO A 147 -7.00 -9.28 -19.25
C PRO A 147 -7.67 -10.30 -20.18
N ALA A 148 -7.18 -10.37 -21.41
CA ALA A 148 -7.31 -11.53 -22.27
C ALA A 148 -6.33 -12.56 -21.70
N LEU A 149 -6.87 -13.72 -21.36
CA LEU A 149 -6.13 -14.86 -20.82
C LEU A 149 -4.98 -15.22 -21.77
N GLU A 150 -3.75 -14.85 -21.41
CA GLU A 150 -2.56 -15.36 -22.08
C GLU A 150 -2.26 -16.77 -21.55
N MET A 151 -2.69 -17.77 -22.32
CA MET A 151 -2.20 -19.14 -22.26
C MET A 151 -0.88 -19.24 -23.04
N GLN A 152 0.20 -19.69 -22.39
CA GLN A 152 1.38 -20.34 -22.98
C GLN A 152 2.03 -21.20 -21.87
N ASP A 153 2.54 -22.42 -22.05
CA ASP A 153 2.55 -23.39 -23.14
C ASP A 153 3.13 -24.71 -22.55
N ALA A 154 2.66 -25.88 -23.00
CA ALA A 154 3.45 -27.13 -23.10
C ALA A 154 2.58 -28.31 -23.62
N SER A 155 2.53 -28.49 -24.94
CA SER A 155 3.08 -29.69 -25.61
C SER A 155 2.43 -29.94 -26.97
N ALA A 156 3.29 -29.87 -27.99
CA ALA A 156 3.20 -30.42 -29.32
C ALA A 156 2.23 -31.60 -29.52
N SER A 157 1.38 -31.51 -30.54
CA SER A 157 1.53 -32.33 -31.75
C SER A 157 0.63 -31.84 -32.91
N ALA A 158 1.17 -32.03 -34.11
CA ALA A 158 0.52 -32.09 -35.42
C ALA A 158 0.23 -30.78 -36.17
N ASP A 159 0.96 -30.69 -37.27
CA ASP A 159 0.93 -29.73 -38.37
C ASP A 159 -0.43 -29.63 -39.09
N GLU A 160 -0.70 -28.40 -39.51
CA GLU A 160 -1.08 -28.00 -40.88
C GLU A 160 -2.27 -28.71 -41.56
N SER A 161 -3.40 -28.01 -41.75
CA SER A 161 -3.61 -27.20 -42.96
C SER A 161 -5.06 -26.66 -43.07
N ALA A 162 -5.11 -25.34 -43.26
CA ALA A 162 -6.00 -24.53 -44.09
C ALA A 162 -7.41 -25.01 -44.53
N LYS A 163 -8.34 -24.05 -44.32
CA LYS A 163 -9.29 -23.44 -45.29
C LYS A 163 -10.73 -23.96 -45.44
N GLU A 164 -11.60 -22.95 -45.57
CA GLU A 164 -12.92 -22.87 -46.22
C GLU A 164 -14.10 -23.58 -45.52
N ALA A 165 -15.00 -22.86 -44.85
CA ALA A 165 -16.10 -22.07 -45.41
C ALA A 165 -17.10 -22.89 -46.27
N LEU A 166 -18.26 -23.21 -45.69
CA LEU A 166 -19.60 -22.78 -46.14
C LEU A 166 -20.69 -23.70 -45.54
N LYS A 167 -21.67 -23.05 -44.88
CA LYS A 167 -23.12 -23.29 -44.88
C LYS A 167 -23.63 -24.73 -44.79
N GLU A 168 -24.47 -25.00 -43.79
CA GLU A 168 -25.93 -25.11 -44.00
C GLU A 168 -26.70 -25.27 -42.67
N LYS A 169 -27.79 -24.51 -42.56
CA LYS A 169 -28.94 -24.78 -41.68
C LYS A 169 -29.94 -25.55 -42.55
N PRO A 170 -30.62 -26.61 -42.08
CA PRO A 170 -31.99 -26.43 -41.57
C PRO A 170 -32.34 -27.40 -40.40
N ALA A 171 -32.98 -26.92 -39.33
CA ALA A 171 -34.42 -27.00 -39.07
C ALA A 171 -34.94 -28.32 -38.42
N VAL A 172 -35.37 -28.16 -37.16
CA VAL A 172 -36.54 -28.78 -36.49
C VAL A 172 -36.54 -30.30 -36.28
N ALA A 173 -36.37 -30.69 -35.01
CA ALA A 173 -37.16 -31.75 -34.37
C ALA A 173 -37.29 -31.45 -32.87
N ALA A 174 -38.52 -31.36 -32.41
CA ALA A 174 -38.89 -31.15 -31.01
C ALA A 174 -38.57 -32.39 -30.17
N GLN A 175 -38.05 -32.18 -28.96
CA GLN A 175 -38.22 -33.10 -27.83
C GLN A 175 -37.93 -32.39 -26.49
N GLU A 176 -39.03 -32.20 -25.75
CA GLU A 176 -39.23 -32.22 -24.29
C GLU A 176 -38.37 -31.35 -23.35
N GLU A 177 -39.06 -30.39 -22.73
CA GLU A 177 -38.70 -29.80 -21.43
C GLU A 177 -38.63 -30.89 -20.34
N PRO A 178 -37.61 -30.83 -19.46
CA PRO A 178 -37.79 -31.20 -18.06
C PRO A 178 -37.80 -29.95 -17.19
N LYS A 179 -38.91 -29.83 -16.45
CA LYS A 179 -39.19 -28.92 -15.34
C LYS A 179 -37.96 -28.50 -14.54
N ALA A 180 -37.89 -27.19 -14.32
CA ALA A 180 -37.10 -26.55 -13.28
C ALA A 180 -37.31 -27.23 -11.91
N SER A 181 -36.29 -27.95 -11.44
CA SER A 181 -36.12 -28.28 -10.03
C SER A 181 -35.32 -27.15 -9.38
N LYS A 182 -36.04 -26.22 -8.75
CA LYS A 182 -35.50 -25.29 -7.76
C LYS A 182 -34.83 -26.11 -6.64
N PRO A 183 -33.54 -25.91 -6.31
CA PRO A 183 -33.01 -26.42 -5.04
C PRO A 183 -33.62 -25.57 -3.92
N GLU A 184 -34.64 -26.12 -3.28
CA GLU A 184 -35.12 -25.65 -1.99
C GLU A 184 -34.06 -26.02 -0.94
N ALA A 185 -33.18 -25.07 -0.65
CA ALA A 185 -32.26 -25.17 0.48
C ALA A 185 -33.06 -24.97 1.78
N ALA A 186 -33.01 -25.97 2.65
CA ALA A 186 -33.59 -25.94 3.98
C ALA A 186 -33.12 -24.71 4.79
N PRO A 187 -33.99 -24.09 5.61
CA PRO A 187 -33.64 -22.93 6.41
C PRO A 187 -32.68 -23.34 7.53
N GLN A 188 -31.41 -22.98 7.41
CA GLN A 188 -30.50 -22.95 8.55
C GLN A 188 -30.89 -21.74 9.41
N ALA A 189 -31.26 -22.02 10.64
CA ALA A 189 -31.63 -21.03 11.63
C ALA A 189 -30.47 -20.05 11.87
N GLY A 190 -30.77 -18.75 11.79
CA GLY A 190 -30.16 -17.76 12.68
C GLY A 190 -29.22 -16.70 12.10
N ALA A 191 -29.29 -16.34 10.81
CA ALA A 191 -28.77 -15.05 10.35
C ALA A 191 -29.80 -14.40 9.44
N LYS A 192 -30.39 -13.28 9.88
CA LYS A 192 -31.20 -12.44 9.00
C LYS A 192 -30.23 -11.67 8.11
N TYR A 193 -30.08 -12.14 6.88
CA TYR A 193 -29.33 -11.42 5.85
C TYR A 193 -30.16 -10.24 5.35
N THR A 194 -29.60 -9.04 5.39
CA THR A 194 -30.27 -7.77 5.07
C THR A 194 -29.66 -7.06 3.87
N GLY A 195 -28.60 -7.63 3.28
CA GLY A 195 -27.90 -7.06 2.14
C GLY A 195 -28.75 -6.99 0.86
N GLU A 196 -28.38 -6.08 -0.04
CA GLU A 196 -28.92 -6.04 -1.39
C GLU A 196 -28.69 -7.38 -2.10
N LYS A 197 -29.70 -7.80 -2.86
CA LYS A 197 -29.65 -9.08 -3.58
C LYS A 197 -28.88 -8.92 -4.87
N ILE A 198 -27.95 -9.83 -5.08
CA ILE A 198 -27.09 -9.85 -6.26
C ILE A 198 -27.15 -11.19 -6.98
N SER A 199 -26.78 -11.15 -8.25
CA SER A 199 -26.59 -12.32 -9.09
C SER A 199 -25.22 -12.22 -9.73
N LEU A 200 -24.35 -13.19 -9.45
CA LEU A 200 -22.94 -13.18 -9.84
C LEU A 200 -22.54 -14.60 -10.27
N ASP A 201 -21.68 -14.70 -11.27
CA ASP A 201 -21.11 -15.95 -11.74
C ASP A 201 -19.59 -15.79 -11.78
N PHE A 202 -18.91 -16.49 -10.86
CA PHE A 202 -17.46 -16.51 -10.75
C PHE A 202 -16.95 -17.87 -11.18
N GLN A 203 -15.99 -17.88 -12.10
CA GLN A 203 -15.30 -19.07 -12.55
C GLN A 203 -13.80 -18.84 -12.38
N ASP A 204 -13.18 -19.62 -11.51
CA ASP A 204 -11.74 -19.57 -11.21
C ASP A 204 -11.24 -18.15 -10.84
N ALA A 205 -12.07 -17.38 -10.14
CA ALA A 205 -11.79 -15.99 -9.81
C ALA A 205 -10.96 -15.86 -8.52
N ASP A 206 -10.01 -14.93 -8.48
CA ASP A 206 -9.25 -14.64 -7.26
C ASP A 206 -10.18 -14.07 -6.17
N LEU A 207 -10.05 -14.59 -4.94
CA LEU A 207 -10.77 -14.10 -3.76
C LEU A 207 -10.67 -12.59 -3.59
N LEU A 208 -9.50 -12.01 -3.87
CA LEU A 208 -9.26 -10.57 -3.76
C LEU A 208 -10.19 -9.77 -4.68
N HIS A 209 -10.41 -10.25 -5.92
CA HIS A 209 -11.32 -9.60 -6.88
C HIS A 209 -12.77 -9.73 -6.44
N ILE A 210 -13.15 -10.89 -5.89
CA ILE A 210 -14.50 -11.12 -5.39
C ILE A 210 -14.80 -10.17 -4.22
N PHE A 211 -13.88 -10.01 -3.27
CA PHE A 211 -14.07 -9.10 -2.15
C PHE A 211 -14.14 -7.63 -2.58
N ARG A 212 -13.37 -7.22 -3.60
CA ARG A 212 -13.49 -5.87 -4.18
C ARG A 212 -14.88 -5.62 -4.79
N LEU A 213 -15.37 -6.57 -5.59
CA LEU A 213 -16.70 -6.44 -6.18
C LEU A 213 -17.79 -6.40 -5.11
N LEU A 214 -17.65 -7.20 -4.04
CA LEU A 214 -18.56 -7.13 -2.90
C LEU A 214 -18.47 -5.80 -2.15
N ALA A 215 -17.30 -5.15 -2.09
CA ALA A 215 -17.15 -3.81 -1.52
C ALA A 215 -17.97 -2.78 -2.32
N ASP A 216 -17.85 -2.81 -3.64
CA ASP A 216 -18.56 -1.90 -4.55
C ASP A 216 -20.09 -2.06 -4.46
N VAL A 217 -20.55 -3.31 -4.37
CA VAL A 217 -21.98 -3.62 -4.24
C VAL A 217 -22.52 -3.26 -2.86
N SER A 218 -21.78 -3.60 -1.80
CA SER A 218 -22.26 -3.45 -0.42
C SER A 218 -22.21 -2.01 0.08
N GLY A 219 -21.39 -1.16 -0.54
CA GLY A 219 -21.09 0.19 -0.07
C GLY A 219 -20.12 0.25 1.11
N TYR A 220 -19.62 -0.89 1.59
CA TYR A 220 -18.62 -0.98 2.65
C TYR A 220 -17.21 -0.98 2.07
N ASN A 221 -16.26 -0.42 2.81
CA ASN A 221 -14.84 -0.55 2.48
C ASN A 221 -14.33 -1.90 2.98
N ILE A 222 -13.98 -2.81 2.07
CA ILE A 222 -13.46 -4.13 2.45
C ILE A 222 -11.93 -4.12 2.37
N VAL A 223 -11.28 -4.44 3.49
CA VAL A 223 -9.82 -4.56 3.60
C VAL A 223 -9.45 -6.02 3.79
N VAL A 224 -8.62 -6.55 2.90
CA VAL A 224 -8.25 -7.97 2.89
C VAL A 224 -6.80 -8.13 3.34
N HIS A 225 -6.54 -9.06 4.27
CA HIS A 225 -5.19 -9.38 4.71
C HIS A 225 -4.37 -10.05 3.59
N PRO A 226 -3.06 -9.78 3.45
CA PRO A 226 -2.23 -10.32 2.35
C PRO A 226 -2.13 -11.85 2.29
N GLU A 227 -2.42 -12.53 3.40
CA GLU A 227 -2.43 -13.99 3.46
C GLU A 227 -3.69 -14.63 2.85
N VAL A 228 -4.72 -13.84 2.56
CA VAL A 228 -5.93 -14.33 1.89
C VAL A 228 -5.61 -14.54 0.40
N LYS A 229 -5.35 -15.78 0.03
CA LYS A 229 -5.04 -16.20 -1.34
C LYS A 229 -5.86 -17.42 -1.69
N GLY A 230 -6.32 -17.48 -2.93
CA GLY A 230 -7.09 -18.61 -3.42
C GLY A 230 -7.96 -18.20 -4.60
N LYS A 231 -8.32 -19.19 -5.40
CA LYS A 231 -9.29 -19.05 -6.48
C LYS A 231 -10.59 -19.71 -6.08
N PHE A 232 -11.70 -19.05 -6.36
CA PHE A 232 -13.04 -19.51 -6.02
C PHE A 232 -13.96 -19.48 -7.25
N SER A 233 -14.78 -20.52 -7.36
CA SER A 233 -15.79 -20.66 -8.41
C SER A 233 -17.16 -20.79 -7.75
N MET A 234 -18.07 -19.87 -8.07
CA MET A 234 -19.43 -19.87 -7.51
C MET A 234 -20.37 -19.10 -8.41
N ARG A 235 -21.56 -19.66 -8.62
CA ARG A 235 -22.68 -18.98 -9.26
C ARG A 235 -23.79 -18.77 -8.24
N ILE A 236 -24.21 -17.52 -8.08
CA ILE A 236 -25.34 -17.11 -7.23
C ILE A 236 -26.36 -16.33 -8.04
N LEU A 237 -27.63 -16.51 -7.71
CA LEU A 237 -28.76 -15.87 -8.37
C LEU A 237 -29.71 -15.34 -7.30
N ASN A 238 -29.90 -14.02 -7.28
CA ASN A 238 -30.79 -13.32 -6.34
C ASN A 238 -30.50 -13.63 -4.86
N VAL A 239 -29.22 -13.62 -4.49
CA VAL A 239 -28.75 -13.91 -3.12
C VAL A 239 -28.27 -12.60 -2.47
N PRO A 240 -28.63 -12.30 -1.21
CA PRO A 240 -28.07 -11.17 -0.46
C PRO A 240 -26.54 -11.20 -0.43
N TRP A 241 -25.88 -10.06 -0.65
CA TRP A 241 -24.42 -9.99 -0.71
C TRP A 241 -23.74 -10.42 0.60
N ASP A 242 -24.37 -10.17 1.74
CA ASP A 242 -23.89 -10.53 3.08
C ASP A 242 -23.96 -12.05 3.31
N GLN A 243 -24.96 -12.71 2.74
CA GLN A 243 -25.04 -14.16 2.67
C GLN A 243 -23.95 -14.74 1.76
N ALA A 244 -23.74 -14.14 0.58
CA ALA A 244 -22.70 -14.57 -0.35
C ALA A 244 -21.30 -14.43 0.28
N LEU A 245 -21.03 -13.31 0.95
CA LEU A 245 -19.80 -13.07 1.69
C LEU A 245 -19.58 -14.15 2.75
N ASP A 246 -20.59 -14.46 3.55
CA ASP A 246 -20.49 -15.47 4.60
C ASP A 246 -20.20 -16.89 4.06
N ILE A 247 -20.74 -17.24 2.89
CA ILE A 247 -20.43 -18.51 2.22
C ILE A 247 -18.95 -18.57 1.82
N ILE A 248 -18.42 -17.49 1.23
CA ILE A 248 -17.01 -17.41 0.81
C ILE A 248 -16.09 -17.53 2.03
N LEU A 249 -16.39 -16.79 3.10
CA LEU A 249 -15.57 -16.79 4.32
C LEU A 249 -15.48 -18.20 4.95
N ARG A 250 -16.61 -18.92 5.02
CA ARG A 250 -16.66 -20.28 5.56
C ARG A 250 -15.84 -21.28 4.75
N ASN A 251 -15.78 -21.14 3.42
CA ASN A 251 -15.05 -22.09 2.57
C ASN A 251 -13.53 -22.01 2.75
N TYR A 252 -12.98 -20.80 2.95
CA TYR A 252 -11.54 -20.56 3.09
C TYR A 252 -11.09 -20.36 4.54
N SER A 253 -11.93 -20.71 5.53
CA SER A 253 -11.63 -20.48 6.96
C SER A 253 -11.24 -19.03 7.27
N LEU A 254 -11.86 -18.08 6.57
CA LEU A 254 -11.65 -16.66 6.76
C LEU A 254 -12.69 -16.12 7.75
N SER A 255 -12.32 -15.06 8.44
CA SER A 255 -13.17 -14.36 9.39
C SER A 255 -13.21 -12.88 9.04
N LYS A 256 -14.32 -12.22 9.39
CA LYS A 256 -14.52 -10.78 9.18
C LYS A 256 -14.63 -10.05 10.52
N ILE A 257 -14.05 -8.86 10.59
CA ILE A 257 -14.25 -7.89 11.67
C ILE A 257 -14.90 -6.66 11.05
N VAL A 258 -16.00 -6.18 11.63
CA VAL A 258 -16.74 -5.02 11.14
C VAL A 258 -16.46 -3.85 12.07
N GLU A 259 -15.89 -2.78 11.52
CA GLU A 259 -15.52 -1.55 12.22
C GLU A 259 -16.19 -0.37 11.52
N GLY A 260 -17.44 -0.08 11.92
CA GLY A 260 -18.23 0.98 11.28
C GLY A 260 -18.45 0.71 9.79
N ASN A 261 -17.79 1.50 8.93
CA ASN A 261 -17.89 1.39 7.46
C ASN A 261 -16.79 0.51 6.83
N ILE A 262 -15.93 -0.11 7.65
CA ILE A 262 -14.83 -0.94 7.18
C ILE A 262 -15.09 -2.39 7.59
N ILE A 263 -14.90 -3.32 6.64
CA ILE A 263 -14.93 -4.75 6.89
C ILE A 263 -13.52 -5.29 6.65
N ARG A 264 -12.85 -5.69 7.72
CA ARG A 264 -11.54 -6.36 7.64
C ARG A 264 -11.74 -7.86 7.48
N ILE A 265 -11.14 -8.46 6.47
CA ILE A 265 -11.18 -9.90 6.20
C ILE A 265 -9.77 -10.47 6.36
N ALA A 266 -9.63 -11.49 7.18
CA ALA A 266 -8.36 -12.17 7.38
C ALA A 266 -8.58 -13.67 7.69
N PRO A 267 -7.56 -14.51 7.53
CA PRO A 267 -7.60 -15.90 7.98
C PRO A 267 -7.89 -15.98 9.49
N THR A 268 -8.71 -16.93 9.89
CA THR A 268 -9.17 -17.04 11.29
C THR A 268 -8.00 -17.25 12.27
N ASN A 269 -6.95 -17.97 11.85
CA ASN A 269 -5.72 -18.16 12.61
C ASN A 269 -4.95 -16.85 12.86
N VAL A 270 -4.91 -15.95 11.87
CA VAL A 270 -4.23 -14.65 12.01
C VAL A 270 -4.96 -13.79 13.03
N LEU A 271 -6.28 -13.68 12.91
CA LEU A 271 -7.08 -12.88 13.85
C LEU A 271 -7.03 -13.45 15.27
N ALA A 272 -7.07 -14.78 15.42
CA ALA A 272 -6.93 -15.42 16.72
C ALA A 272 -5.58 -15.09 17.36
N ARG A 273 -4.49 -15.20 16.58
CA ARG A 273 -3.14 -14.88 17.04
C ARG A 273 -2.98 -13.41 17.42
N GLU A 274 -3.44 -12.49 16.59
CA GLU A 274 -3.42 -11.05 16.90
C GLU A 274 -4.21 -10.75 18.18
N GLY A 275 -5.38 -11.37 18.36
CA GLY A 275 -6.18 -11.24 19.57
C GLY A 275 -5.44 -11.73 20.83
N GLU A 276 -4.77 -12.88 20.74
CA GLU A 276 -3.94 -13.39 21.82
C GLU A 276 -2.74 -12.49 22.12
N ASP A 277 -2.06 -11.99 21.10
CA ASP A 277 -0.88 -11.14 21.25
C ASP A 277 -1.27 -9.80 21.88
N LEU A 278 -2.42 -9.22 21.49
CA LEU A 278 -2.99 -8.04 22.12
C LEU A 278 -3.40 -8.30 23.58
N ALA A 279 -4.00 -9.45 23.88
CA ALA A 279 -4.36 -9.81 25.25
C ALA A 279 -3.11 -9.97 26.14
N LYS A 280 -2.09 -10.67 25.64
CA LYS A 280 -0.80 -10.85 26.33
C LYS A 280 -0.09 -9.52 26.54
N ALA A 281 -0.11 -8.63 25.54
CA ALA A 281 0.47 -7.29 25.65
C ALA A 281 -0.23 -6.46 26.74
N LYS A 282 -1.57 -6.44 26.75
CA LYS A 282 -2.36 -5.78 27.80
C LYS A 282 -2.08 -6.37 29.18
N GLU A 283 -2.02 -7.69 29.30
CA GLU A 283 -1.65 -8.33 30.57
C GLU A 283 -0.23 -7.97 31.02
N ALA A 284 0.73 -7.93 30.10
CA ALA A 284 2.11 -7.56 30.40
C ALA A 284 2.21 -6.10 30.83
N GLU A 285 1.43 -5.21 30.22
CA GLU A 285 1.31 -3.80 30.59
C GLU A 285 0.72 -3.66 32.00
N ILE A 286 -0.40 -4.33 32.30
CA ILE A 286 -1.00 -4.35 33.64
C ILE A 286 0.01 -4.91 34.66
N LYS A 287 0.74 -5.97 34.32
CA LYS A 287 1.77 -6.58 35.17
C LYS A 287 2.97 -5.65 35.41
N SER A 288 3.25 -4.72 34.48
CA SER A 288 4.34 -3.75 34.59
C SER A 288 3.88 -2.39 35.13
N GLY A 289 2.59 -2.23 35.38
CA GLY A 289 2.00 -1.01 35.92
C GLY A 289 2.47 -0.71 37.34
N ASP A 290 2.31 0.55 37.75
CA ASP A 290 2.67 0.99 39.10
C ASP A 290 1.72 0.38 40.14
N ILE A 291 2.30 -0.31 41.12
CA ILE A 291 1.54 -0.98 42.17
C ILE A 291 1.39 -0.03 43.35
N GLU A 292 0.16 0.41 43.62
CA GLU A 292 -0.16 1.24 44.77
C GLU A 292 -0.63 0.37 45.94
N THR A 293 -0.45 0.86 47.17
CA THR A 293 -1.01 0.22 48.37
C THR A 293 -1.94 1.22 49.04
N ARG A 294 -3.22 0.87 49.17
CA ARG A 294 -4.24 1.69 49.83
C ARG A 294 -4.89 0.95 51.00
N VAL A 295 -5.31 1.74 51.99
CA VAL A 295 -5.97 1.26 53.20
C VAL A 295 -7.42 1.72 53.18
N TYR A 296 -8.35 0.76 53.23
CA TYR A 296 -9.78 0.98 53.16
C TYR A 296 -10.42 0.71 54.53
N PRO A 297 -10.97 1.73 55.21
CA PRO A 297 -11.68 1.55 56.48
C PRO A 297 -13.05 0.93 56.25
N ILE A 298 -13.41 -0.08 57.05
CA ILE A 298 -14.69 -0.78 56.98
C ILE A 298 -15.50 -0.45 58.24
N ASN A 299 -16.66 0.20 58.05
CA ASN A 299 -17.47 0.72 59.16
C ASN A 299 -18.62 -0.22 59.58
N TYR A 300 -19.20 -0.97 58.64
CA TYR A 300 -20.46 -1.71 58.87
C TYR A 300 -20.39 -3.20 58.52
N ALA A 301 -19.19 -3.74 58.33
CA ALA A 301 -18.98 -5.14 57.98
C ALA A 301 -17.74 -5.71 58.68
N ASP A 302 -17.71 -7.04 58.82
CA ASP A 302 -16.57 -7.76 59.33
C ASP A 302 -15.47 -7.84 58.25
N VAL A 303 -14.25 -7.41 58.58
CA VAL A 303 -13.12 -7.35 57.64
C VAL A 303 -12.73 -8.71 57.06
N ASP A 304 -12.87 -9.81 57.81
CA ASP A 304 -12.55 -11.15 57.31
C ASP A 304 -13.63 -11.63 56.33
N LYS A 305 -14.90 -11.30 56.60
CA LYS A 305 -15.99 -11.60 55.66
C LYS A 305 -15.82 -10.81 54.37
N VAL A 306 -15.52 -9.52 54.45
CA VAL A 306 -15.30 -8.67 53.27
C VAL A 306 -14.11 -9.19 52.46
N LYS A 307 -12.98 -9.52 53.11
CA LYS A 307 -11.84 -10.17 52.45
C LYS A 307 -12.27 -11.44 51.70
N SER A 308 -13.02 -12.33 52.36
CA SER A 308 -13.48 -13.58 51.74
C SER A 308 -14.37 -13.34 50.52
N THR A 309 -15.22 -12.30 50.55
CA THR A 309 -16.05 -11.90 49.42
C THR A 309 -15.21 -11.39 48.26
N ILE A 310 -14.21 -10.54 48.52
CA ILE A 310 -13.29 -10.01 47.50
C ILE A 310 -12.48 -11.15 46.84
N GLU A 311 -11.94 -12.08 47.64
CA GLU A 311 -11.21 -13.24 47.14
C GLU A 311 -12.09 -14.16 46.30
N THR A 312 -13.35 -14.38 46.71
CA THR A 312 -14.32 -15.20 45.97
C THR A 312 -14.71 -14.53 44.65
N ALA A 313 -14.82 -13.20 44.63
CA ALA A 313 -15.19 -12.43 43.44
C ALA A 313 -14.05 -12.33 42.41
N LYS A 314 -12.81 -12.69 42.77
CA LYS A 314 -11.61 -12.62 41.90
C LYS A 314 -11.45 -11.25 41.22
N VAL A 315 -11.76 -10.19 41.95
CA VAL A 315 -11.67 -8.80 41.46
C VAL A 315 -10.24 -8.27 41.45
N LEU A 316 -9.37 -8.87 42.27
CA LEU A 316 -7.94 -8.55 42.35
C LEU A 316 -7.20 -8.97 41.08
N THR A 317 -6.22 -8.17 40.65
CA THR A 317 -5.34 -8.54 39.54
C THR A 317 -4.47 -9.75 39.91
N SER A 318 -3.85 -10.40 38.93
CA SER A 318 -2.88 -11.49 39.18
C SER A 318 -1.72 -11.12 40.12
N MET A 319 -1.42 -9.82 40.31
CA MET A 319 -0.40 -9.31 41.25
C MET A 319 -1.00 -8.73 42.54
N GLY A 320 -2.32 -8.71 42.65
CA GLY A 320 -3.05 -8.11 43.77
C GLY A 320 -2.84 -8.88 45.07
N PHE A 321 -2.62 -8.15 46.16
CA PHE A 321 -2.49 -8.71 47.50
C PHE A 321 -3.45 -8.02 48.47
N ILE A 322 -4.19 -8.81 49.25
CA ILE A 322 -5.14 -8.33 50.25
C ILE A 322 -4.75 -8.80 51.65
N SER A 323 -4.73 -7.87 52.59
CA SER A 323 -4.51 -8.11 54.02
C SER A 323 -5.56 -7.39 54.85
N THR A 324 -5.85 -7.89 56.04
CA THR A 324 -6.81 -7.29 56.97
C THR A 324 -6.10 -6.84 58.24
N ASP A 325 -6.46 -5.67 58.75
CA ASP A 325 -6.11 -5.21 60.09
C ASP A 325 -7.39 -5.15 60.95
N LYS A 326 -7.53 -6.14 61.83
CA LYS A 326 -8.69 -6.27 62.73
C LYS A 326 -8.73 -5.18 63.80
N ARG A 327 -7.59 -4.61 64.19
CA ARG A 327 -7.52 -3.59 65.25
C ARG A 327 -8.09 -2.27 64.77
N THR A 328 -7.91 -1.95 63.49
CA THR A 328 -8.37 -0.71 62.85
C THR A 328 -9.57 -0.92 61.92
N SER A 329 -10.16 -2.11 61.91
CA SER A 329 -11.24 -2.51 61.00
C SER A 329 -10.97 -2.07 59.56
N SER A 330 -9.75 -2.30 59.08
CA SER A 330 -9.30 -1.82 57.77
C SER A 330 -8.81 -2.97 56.88
N ILE A 331 -8.99 -2.82 55.57
CA ILE A 331 -8.47 -3.72 54.54
C ILE A 331 -7.34 -3.01 53.79
N ILE A 332 -6.20 -3.67 53.71
CA ILE A 332 -5.02 -3.19 52.98
C ILE A 332 -5.00 -3.94 51.66
N ILE A 333 -5.14 -3.21 50.56
CA ILE A 333 -5.07 -3.76 49.21
C ILE A 333 -3.84 -3.18 48.52
N LYS A 334 -3.03 -4.06 47.96
CA LYS A 334 -1.91 -3.71 47.07
C LYS A 334 -2.26 -4.19 45.67
N ASP A 335 -2.49 -3.28 44.73
CA ASP A 335 -2.86 -3.61 43.35
C ASP A 335 -2.47 -2.48 42.39
N VAL A 336 -2.75 -2.63 41.10
CA VAL A 336 -2.53 -1.59 40.09
C VAL A 336 -3.39 -0.36 40.40
N LYS A 337 -2.79 0.82 40.20
CA LYS A 337 -3.43 2.12 40.45
C LYS A 337 -4.86 2.23 39.90
N GLU A 338 -5.07 1.80 38.66
CA GLU A 338 -6.35 1.89 37.95
C GLU A 338 -7.47 1.08 38.62
N LYS A 339 -7.13 0.00 39.32
CA LYS A 339 -8.11 -0.87 39.99
C LYS A 339 -8.58 -0.34 41.33
N HIS A 340 -7.82 0.56 41.96
CA HIS A 340 -8.20 1.12 43.25
C HIS A 340 -9.50 1.93 43.22
N GLU A 341 -9.87 2.53 42.09
CA GLU A 341 -11.17 3.21 41.91
C GLU A 341 -12.34 2.22 41.84
N GLU A 342 -12.12 0.99 41.37
CA GLU A 342 -13.13 -0.07 41.34
C GLU A 342 -13.35 -0.70 42.71
N TYR A 343 -12.41 -0.54 43.64
CA TYR A 343 -12.46 -1.09 45.00
C TYR A 343 -13.10 -0.15 46.05
N GLU A 344 -13.23 1.14 45.74
CA GLU A 344 -13.84 2.18 46.61
C GLU A 344 -15.37 2.05 46.69
#